data_AF-A0A0P7T543-F1
#
_entry.id   AF-A0A0P7T543-F1
#
_cell.length_a   1.000
_cell.length_b   1.000
_cell.length_c   1.000
_cell.angle_alpha   90.00
_cell.angle_beta   90.00
_cell.angle_gamma   90.00
#
_symmetry.space_group_name_H-M   'P 1'
#
loop_
_entity.id
_entity.type
_entity.pdbx_description
1 polymer ?
#
loop_
_entity_poly.entity_id
_entity_poly.type
_entity_poly.pdbx_seq_one_letter_code
_entity_poly.pdbx_strand_id
1 'polypeptide(L)'
;MLKIKICEALDLKPTAWSLRHAVGPKTQTFLLDTYIALNVDDSRVGQTSTKQKTNSPAWNDEFVTEVHDGRRIELSVFHDAPIGYDDFVA
;
A
#
# COMPACT_ATOMS: atom_id res chain seq x y z
N MET A 1 -14.39 7.63 17.53
CA MET A 1 -12.99 7.96 17.19
C MET A 1 -12.12 6.73 17.03
N LEU A 2 -11.53 6.56 15.84
CA LEU A 2 -10.49 5.58 15.52
C LEU A 2 -9.16 6.34 15.36
N LYS A 3 -8.09 5.80 15.96
CA LYS A 3 -6.72 6.28 15.79
C LYS A 3 -5.83 5.10 15.42
N ILE A 4 -5.13 5.20 14.29
CA ILE A 4 -4.26 4.13 13.79
C ILE A 4 -2.94 4.71 13.28
N LYS A 5 -1.84 4.05 13.62
CA LYS A 5 -0.52 4.33 13.06
C LYS A 5 -0.10 3.17 12.18
N ILE A 6 0.21 3.46 10.93
CA ILE A 6 0.73 2.49 9.97
C ILE A 6 2.26 2.60 10.01
N CYS A 7 2.90 1.66 10.70
CA CYS A 7 4.34 1.70 10.94
C CYS A 7 5.14 1.28 9.69
N GLU A 8 5.14 -0.01 9.38
CA GLU A 8 5.94 -0.60 8.31
C GLU A 8 5.30 -1.88 7.78
N ALA A 9 5.74 -2.31 6.60
CA ALA A 9 5.53 -3.65 6.08
C ALA A 9 6.89 -4.27 5.74
N LEU A 10 6.96 -5.59 5.76
CA LEU A 10 8.17 -6.35 5.48
C LEU A 10 7.88 -7.37 4.37
N ASP A 11 8.87 -7.57 3.51
CA ASP A 11 8.89 -8.66 2.53
C ASP A 11 7.67 -8.70 1.58
N LEU A 12 7.18 -7.53 1.19
CA LEU A 12 6.13 -7.39 0.19
C LEU A 12 6.54 -8.06 -1.12
N LYS A 13 5.60 -8.82 -1.69
CA LYS A 13 5.84 -9.57 -2.94
C LYS A 13 5.16 -8.85 -4.09
N PRO A 14 5.91 -8.41 -5.12
CA PRO A 14 5.32 -7.92 -6.35
C PRO A 14 4.38 -8.97 -6.95
N THR A 15 3.20 -8.53 -7.38
CA THR A 15 2.29 -9.43 -8.10
C THR A 15 2.80 -9.66 -9.52
N ALA A 16 2.31 -10.72 -10.18
CA ALA A 16 2.62 -10.93 -11.59
C ALA A 16 2.21 -9.73 -12.46
N TRP A 17 1.16 -9.02 -12.07
CA TRP A 17 0.70 -7.83 -12.76
C TRP A 17 1.69 -6.67 -12.60
N SER A 18 2.15 -6.37 -11.38
CA SER A 18 3.17 -5.33 -11.13
C SER A 18 4.49 -5.60 -11.87
N LEU A 19 4.81 -6.87 -12.14
CA LEU A 19 6.00 -7.27 -12.88
C LEU A 19 5.88 -7.15 -14.41
N ARG A 20 4.69 -6.88 -14.97
CA ARG A 20 4.45 -6.92 -16.44
C ARG A 20 5.33 -5.97 -17.25
N HIS A 21 5.77 -4.87 -16.64
CA HIS A 21 6.63 -3.86 -17.25
C HIS A 21 8.08 -3.94 -16.78
N ALA A 22 8.41 -4.89 -15.90
CA ALA A 22 9.77 -5.07 -15.42
C ALA A 22 10.68 -5.54 -16.58
N VAL A 23 11.56 -4.65 -17.03
CA VAL A 23 12.57 -4.95 -18.04
C VAL A 23 13.91 -5.20 -17.35
N GLY A 24 14.35 -6.45 -17.32
CA GLY A 24 15.61 -6.81 -16.67
C GLY A 24 15.86 -8.32 -16.62
N PRO A 25 17.07 -8.74 -16.21
CA PRO A 25 17.37 -10.14 -15.97
C PRO A 25 16.41 -10.73 -14.93
N LYS A 26 15.98 -11.99 -15.11
CA LYS A 26 15.07 -12.70 -14.19
C LYS A 26 15.55 -12.75 -12.73
N THR A 27 16.84 -12.51 -12.50
CA THR A 27 17.48 -12.54 -11.18
C THR A 27 17.43 -11.20 -10.44
N GLN A 28 17.03 -10.11 -11.09
CA GLN A 28 16.94 -8.80 -10.45
C GLN A 28 15.63 -8.70 -9.66
N THR A 29 15.74 -8.44 -8.36
CA THR A 29 14.58 -8.19 -7.50
C THR A 29 13.90 -6.89 -7.93
N PHE A 30 12.63 -6.98 -8.33
CA PHE A 30 11.78 -5.83 -8.57
C PHE A 30 11.41 -5.18 -7.23
N LEU A 31 11.56 -3.85 -7.16
CA LEU A 31 11.27 -3.07 -5.97
C LEU A 31 10.03 -2.21 -6.25
N LEU A 32 9.07 -2.30 -5.34
CA LEU A 32 7.80 -1.58 -5.45
C LEU A 32 7.94 -0.12 -4.99
N ASP A 33 7.12 0.76 -5.56
CA ASP A 33 6.79 2.05 -4.98
C ASP A 33 5.47 1.88 -4.23
N THR A 34 5.45 1.90 -2.90
CA THR A 34 4.32 1.38 -2.10
C THR A 34 3.64 2.41 -1.20
N TYR A 35 2.32 2.34 -1.15
CA TYR A 35 1.52 2.99 -0.12
C TYR A 35 0.43 2.03 0.39
N ILE A 36 -0.11 2.32 1.57
CA ILE A 36 -1.29 1.64 2.10
C ILE A 36 -2.48 2.58 2.00
N ALA A 37 -3.57 2.07 1.46
CA ALA A 37 -4.86 2.71 1.55
C ALA A 37 -5.63 2.18 2.78
N LEU A 38 -6.11 3.09 3.61
CA LEU A 38 -6.92 2.80 4.79
C LEU A 38 -8.40 3.04 4.47
N ASN A 39 -9.20 1.99 4.58
CA ASN A 39 -10.65 2.04 4.48
C ASN A 39 -11.29 1.64 5.81
N VAL A 40 -12.45 2.23 6.09
CA VAL A 40 -13.41 1.74 7.09
C VAL A 40 -14.67 1.35 6.34
N ASP A 41 -15.08 0.09 6.48
CA ASP A 41 -16.07 -0.56 5.63
C ASP A 41 -15.73 -0.38 4.14
N ASP A 42 -16.59 0.28 3.37
CA ASP A 42 -16.39 0.54 1.93
C ASP A 42 -15.93 1.99 1.64
N SER A 43 -15.55 2.76 2.67
CA SER A 43 -15.18 4.18 2.56
C SER A 43 -13.70 4.42 2.82
N ARG A 44 -13.06 5.18 1.92
CA ARG A 44 -11.65 5.62 2.08
C ARG A 44 -11.54 6.64 3.21
N VAL A 45 -10.69 6.32 4.19
CA VAL A 45 -10.30 7.24 5.27
C VAL A 45 -9.06 8.03 4.88
N GLY A 46 -8.07 7.37 4.27
CA GLY A 46 -6.82 8.01 3.88
C GLY A 46 -5.84 7.04 3.23
N GLN A 47 -4.66 7.53 2.91
CA GLN A 47 -3.55 6.73 2.40
C GLN A 47 -2.22 7.21 2.98
N THR A 48 -1.26 6.30 3.09
CA THR A 48 0.11 6.65 3.49
C THR A 48 0.84 7.39 2.37
N SER A 49 2.00 7.97 2.71
CA SER A 49 2.97 8.43 1.71
C SER A 49 3.50 7.25 0.88
N THR A 50 3.74 7.46 -0.42
CA THR A 50 4.42 6.45 -1.24
C THR A 50 5.89 6.32 -0.82
N LYS A 51 6.34 5.10 -0.53
CA LYS A 51 7.75 4.77 -0.31
C LYS A 51 8.31 4.13 -1.56
N GLN A 52 9.32 4.76 -2.13
CA GLN A 52 9.87 4.36 -3.42
C GLN A 52 10.86 3.21 -3.29
N LYS A 53 10.87 2.34 -4.30
CA LYS A 53 11.86 1.28 -4.55
C LYS A 53 12.18 0.47 -3.29
N THR A 54 11.16 -0.07 -2.64
CA THR A 54 11.31 -0.95 -1.48
C THR A 54 10.20 -1.99 -1.37
N ASN A 55 10.56 -3.19 -0.95
CA ASN A 55 9.60 -4.24 -0.56
C ASN A 55 9.44 -4.33 0.96
N SER A 56 10.13 -3.48 1.73
CA SER A 56 10.02 -3.35 3.18
C SER A 56 9.88 -1.87 3.57
N PRO A 57 8.75 -1.21 3.21
CA PRO A 57 8.51 0.21 3.47
C PRO A 57 8.25 0.50 4.95
N ALA A 58 8.80 1.62 5.44
CA ALA A 58 8.45 2.20 6.74
C ALA A 58 7.76 3.56 6.52
N TRP A 59 6.46 3.63 6.79
CA TRP A 59 5.63 4.82 6.62
C TRP A 59 5.60 5.69 7.87
N ASN A 60 5.25 5.09 9.00
CA ASN A 60 5.00 5.76 10.29
C ASN A 60 3.91 6.84 10.24
N ASP A 61 3.01 6.77 9.25
CA ASP A 61 1.90 7.71 9.09
C ASP A 61 0.79 7.40 10.10
N GLU A 62 0.14 8.44 10.63
CA GLU A 62 -0.91 8.35 11.64
C GLU A 62 -2.22 8.93 11.11
N PHE A 63 -3.32 8.20 11.30
CA PHE A 63 -4.66 8.59 10.88
C PHE A 63 -5.58 8.66 12.09
N VAL A 64 -6.40 9.70 12.12
CA VAL A 64 -7.47 9.88 13.11
C VAL A 64 -8.75 10.18 12.36
N THR A 65 -9.81 9.43 12.63
CA THR A 65 -11.12 9.64 12.01
C THR A 65 -12.26 9.29 12.97
N GLU A 66 -13.41 9.93 12.78
CA GLU A 66 -14.64 9.49 13.43
C GLU A 66 -15.26 8.33 12.65
N VAL A 67 -15.73 7.32 13.39
CA VAL A 67 -16.34 6.11 12.82
C VAL A 67 -17.68 5.90 13.50
N HIS A 68 -18.72 5.76 12.70
CA HIS A 68 -20.08 5.48 13.15
C HIS A 68 -20.50 4.11 12.61
N ASP A 69 -20.92 3.21 13.50
CA ASP A 69 -21.38 1.84 13.18
C ASP A 69 -20.41 1.00 12.32
N GLY A 70 -19.10 1.32 12.38
CA GLY A 70 -18.07 0.68 11.57
C GLY A 70 -17.86 -0.78 11.91
N ARG A 71 -17.69 -1.62 10.89
CA ARG A 71 -17.61 -3.09 11.04
C ARG A 71 -16.24 -3.65 10.70
N ARG A 72 -15.57 -3.06 9.70
CA ARG A 72 -14.28 -3.56 9.21
C ARG A 72 -13.30 -2.41 8.96
N ILE A 73 -12.04 -2.64 9.30
CA ILE A 73 -10.92 -1.84 8.78
C ILE A 73 -10.26 -2.67 7.68
N GLU A 74 -9.98 -2.04 6.55
CA GLU A 74 -9.20 -2.64 5.48
C GLU A 74 -7.94 -1.81 5.23
N LEU A 75 -6.81 -2.50 5.20
CA LEU A 75 -5.51 -1.97 4.82
C LEU A 75 -5.12 -2.67 3.53
N SER A 76 -5.05 -1.93 2.43
CA SER A 76 -4.68 -2.48 1.13
C SER A 76 -3.38 -1.86 0.65
N VAL A 77 -2.41 -2.70 0.31
CA VAL A 77 -1.12 -2.26 -0.22
C VAL A 77 -1.22 -2.12 -1.74
N PHE A 78 -0.73 -1.00 -2.26
CA PHE A 78 -0.68 -0.74 -3.70
C PHE A 78 0.74 -0.40 -4.15
N HIS A 79 1.04 -0.73 -5.40
CA HIS A 79 2.16 -0.20 -6.15
C HIS A 79 1.71 1.04 -6.92
N ASP A 80 2.27 2.20 -6.58
CA ASP A 80 2.05 3.51 -7.21
C ASP A 80 2.57 3.48 -8.65
N ALA A 81 1.65 3.39 -9.61
CA ALA A 81 1.97 3.23 -11.02
C ALA A 81 2.19 4.62 -11.65
N PRO A 82 3.26 4.83 -12.45
CA PRO A 82 3.52 6.13 -13.06
C PRO A 82 2.39 6.67 -13.95
N ILE A 83 1.59 5.77 -14.54
CA ILE A 83 0.47 6.09 -15.42
C ILE A 83 -0.63 5.05 -15.21
N GLY A 84 -1.88 5.52 -15.09
CA GLY A 84 -3.06 4.67 -14.99
C GLY A 84 -3.45 4.40 -13.55
N TYR A 85 -4.03 3.22 -13.31
CA TYR A 85 -4.41 2.77 -11.96
C TYR A 85 -3.23 2.07 -11.28
N ASP A 86 -3.16 2.23 -9.98
CA ASP A 86 -2.21 1.56 -9.11
C ASP A 86 -2.50 0.06 -9.02
N ASP A 87 -1.44 -0.74 -8.90
CA ASP A 87 -1.56 -2.19 -8.86
C ASP A 87 -1.75 -2.66 -7.41
N PHE A 88 -2.81 -3.41 -7.13
CA PHE A 88 -2.99 -4.06 -5.82
C PHE A 88 -1.87 -5.08 -5.54
N VAL A 89 -1.43 -5.13 -4.28
CA VAL A 89 -0.34 -6.01 -3.81
C VAL A 89 -0.81 -6.99 -2.73
N ALA A 90 -1.47 -6.51 -1.67
CA ALA A 90 -1.88 -7.31 -0.50
C ALA A 90 -3.06 -6.69 0.25
#